data_AF-A0AAN6PLL4-F1
#
_entry.id   AF-A0AAN6PLL4-F1
#
_cell.length_a   1.000
_cell.length_b   1.000
_cell.length_c   1.000
_cell.angle_alpha   90.00
_cell.angle_beta   90.00
_cell.angle_gamma   90.00
#
_symmetry.space_group_name_H-M   'P 1'
#
loop_
_entity.id
_entity.type
_entity.pdbx_description
1 polymer ?
#
loop_
_entity_poly.entity_id
_entity_poly.type
_entity_poly.pdbx_seq_one_letter_code
_entity_poly.pdbx_strand_id
1 'polypeptide(L)'
;MKLNVAVLSFLVGHATAAIGSLCKANGITGTCQSNSWCDNNDGQRPVRGACPNDPSNVMCCIYPLCNNGICMSTSDSFCGQLDGGFVSNRCPGPTSYKCCVY
;
A
#
# COMPACT_ATOMS: atom_id res chain seq x y z
N MET A 1 -24.23 21.12 45.48
CA MET A 1 -24.37 21.38 44.04
C MET A 1 -23.86 20.16 43.30
N LYS A 2 -24.71 19.44 42.56
CA LYS A 2 -24.35 18.21 41.83
C LYS A 2 -23.75 18.62 40.48
N LEU A 3 -22.46 18.32 40.25
CA LEU A 3 -21.82 18.47 38.95
C LEU A 3 -22.25 17.28 38.07
N ASN A 4 -23.09 17.55 37.07
CA ASN A 4 -23.43 16.56 36.05
C ASN A 4 -22.29 16.51 35.03
N VAL A 5 -21.46 15.47 35.12
CA VAL A 5 -20.42 15.18 34.12
C VAL A 5 -21.11 14.57 32.90
N ALA A 6 -21.31 15.38 31.87
CA ALA A 6 -21.73 14.88 30.56
C ALA A 6 -20.51 14.19 29.92
N VAL A 7 -20.52 12.86 29.89
CA VAL A 7 -19.50 12.06 29.21
C VAL A 7 -19.75 12.16 27.70
N LEU A 8 -19.12 13.14 27.06
CA LEU A 8 -19.09 13.27 25.61
C LEU A 8 -18.23 12.13 25.06
N SER A 9 -18.86 11.05 24.62
CA SER A 9 -18.19 9.95 23.93
C SER A 9 -17.71 10.47 22.58
N PHE A 10 -16.43 10.81 22.46
CA PHE A 10 -15.79 11.00 21.16
C PHE A 10 -15.79 9.65 20.45
N LEU A 11 -16.64 9.50 19.43
CA LEU A 11 -16.40 8.49 18.40
C LEU A 11 -15.11 8.89 17.70
N VAL A 12 -13.98 8.33 18.13
CA VAL A 12 -12.77 8.32 17.33
C VAL A 12 -13.13 7.54 16.08
N GLY A 13 -13.38 8.26 14.99
CA GLY A 13 -13.49 7.67 13.66
C GLY A 13 -12.22 6.89 13.44
N HIS A 14 -12.32 5.56 13.48
CA HIS A 14 -11.21 4.70 13.09
C HIS A 14 -11.06 4.93 11.60
N ALA A 15 -10.15 5.82 11.22
CA ALA A 15 -9.74 5.94 9.84
C ALA A 15 -9.14 4.58 9.48
N THR A 16 -9.92 3.75 8.80
CA THR A 16 -9.45 2.48 8.29
C THR A 16 -8.30 2.80 7.35
N ALA A 17 -7.13 2.23 7.62
CA ALA A 17 -6.01 2.27 6.68
C ALA A 17 -6.54 1.97 5.28
N ALA A 18 -6.21 2.81 4.31
CA ALA A 18 -6.67 2.62 2.95
C ALA A 18 -5.83 1.50 2.28
N ILE A 19 -5.96 0.27 2.79
CA ILE A 19 -5.27 -0.91 2.23
C ILE A 19 -5.61 -0.99 0.74
N GLY A 20 -4.58 -1.18 -0.09
CA GLY A 20 -4.69 -1.17 -1.55
C GLY A 20 -4.68 0.23 -2.18
N SER A 21 -4.75 1.33 -1.43
CA SER A 21 -4.51 2.65 -1.99
C SER A 21 -3.06 2.81 -2.44
N LEU A 22 -2.88 3.61 -3.49
CA LEU A 22 -1.54 4.00 -3.94
C LEU A 22 -0.86 4.84 -2.86
N CYS A 23 0.43 4.65 -2.76
CA CYS A 23 1.31 5.44 -1.93
C CYS A 23 2.63 5.67 -2.68
N LYS A 24 3.43 6.61 -2.19
CA LYS A 24 4.79 6.82 -2.68
C LYS A 24 5.77 6.74 -1.52
N ALA A 25 6.83 5.97 -1.73
CA ALA A 25 7.96 5.88 -0.80
C ALA A 25 9.26 5.93 -1.60
N ASN A 26 10.18 6.82 -1.21
CA ASN A 26 11.43 7.07 -1.95
C ASN A 26 11.23 7.34 -3.47
N GLY A 27 10.15 8.03 -3.83
CA GLY A 27 9.80 8.32 -5.23
C GLY A 27 9.17 7.14 -5.98
N ILE A 28 9.14 5.95 -5.39
CA ILE A 28 8.61 4.72 -5.97
C ILE A 28 7.13 4.59 -5.62
N THR A 29 6.32 4.23 -6.61
CA THR A 29 4.89 3.99 -6.41
C THR A 29 4.67 2.57 -5.89
N GLY A 30 3.94 2.45 -4.78
CA GLY A 30 3.56 1.19 -4.17
C GLY A 30 2.08 1.19 -3.77
N THR A 31 1.71 0.23 -2.94
CA THR A 31 0.38 0.23 -2.30
C THR A 31 0.48 0.06 -0.80
N CYS A 32 -0.50 0.63 -0.11
CA CYS A 32 -0.65 0.50 1.33
C CYS A 32 -1.06 -0.93 1.68
N GLN A 33 -0.20 -1.64 2.39
CA GLN A 33 -0.42 -3.04 2.75
C GLN A 33 -0.06 -3.30 4.19
N SER A 34 -0.63 -4.35 4.77
CA SER A 34 -0.16 -4.82 6.08
C SER A 34 1.32 -5.20 6.01
N ASN A 35 2.07 -4.95 7.09
CA ASN A 35 3.50 -5.29 7.17
C ASN A 35 3.72 -6.78 6.84
N SER A 36 2.91 -7.66 7.42
CA SER A 36 2.95 -9.10 7.15
C SER A 36 2.70 -9.45 5.69
N TRP A 37 1.75 -8.81 5.03
CA TRP A 37 1.51 -9.08 3.61
C TRP A 37 2.71 -8.63 2.77
N CYS A 38 3.26 -7.45 3.04
CA CYS A 38 4.41 -6.94 2.30
C CYS A 38 5.62 -7.85 2.48
N ASP A 39 5.93 -8.23 3.71
CA ASP A 39 7.07 -9.10 4.04
C ASP A 39 6.88 -10.50 3.43
N ASN A 40 5.66 -11.06 3.43
CA ASN A 40 5.35 -12.36 2.81
C ASN A 40 5.41 -12.37 1.27
N ASN A 41 5.41 -11.20 0.63
CA ASN A 41 5.56 -11.05 -0.82
C ASN A 41 6.90 -10.39 -1.15
N ASP A 42 7.90 -10.47 -0.28
CA ASP A 42 9.25 -9.92 -0.50
C ASP A 42 9.27 -8.42 -0.89
N GLY A 43 8.24 -7.67 -0.48
CA GLY A 43 8.14 -6.23 -0.72
C GLY A 43 8.92 -5.43 0.32
N GLN A 44 9.20 -4.16 -0.01
CA GLN A 44 9.94 -3.25 0.87
C GLN A 44 9.01 -2.19 1.47
N ARG A 45 9.30 -1.76 2.70
CA ARG A 45 8.53 -0.74 3.45
C ARG A 45 9.42 0.40 3.95
N PRO A 46 10.00 1.22 3.06
CA PRO A 46 11.09 2.11 3.44
C PRO A 46 10.66 3.38 4.19
N VAL A 47 9.37 3.75 4.16
CA VAL A 47 8.88 5.03 4.73
C VAL A 47 7.61 4.81 5.54
N ARG A 48 7.59 5.30 6.79
CA ARG A 48 6.39 5.34 7.65
C ARG A 48 5.53 6.56 7.34
N GLY A 49 4.20 6.41 7.44
CA GLY A 49 3.25 7.50 7.21
C GLY A 49 3.05 7.86 5.73
N ALA A 50 3.52 7.00 4.82
CA ALA A 50 3.31 7.17 3.39
C ALA A 50 1.87 6.82 2.97
N CYS A 51 1.10 6.12 3.80
CA CYS A 51 -0.31 5.87 3.56
C CYS A 51 -1.24 6.80 4.33
N PRO A 52 -2.42 7.12 3.78
CA PRO A 52 -3.43 7.88 4.48
C PRO A 52 -3.88 7.17 5.76
N ASN A 53 -3.74 7.85 6.90
CA ASN A 53 -4.13 7.36 8.22
C ASN A 53 -3.49 6.01 8.61
N ASP A 54 -2.22 5.81 8.23
CA ASP A 54 -1.48 4.55 8.43
C ASP A 54 -1.48 4.11 9.91
N PRO A 55 -2.14 3.00 10.29
CA PRO A 55 -1.91 2.35 11.57
C PRO A 55 -0.48 1.78 11.62
N SER A 56 -0.01 1.41 12.80
CA SER A 56 1.37 0.93 12.99
C SER A 56 1.74 -0.31 12.17
N ASN A 57 0.75 -1.10 11.74
CA ASN A 57 0.91 -2.36 11.01
C ASN A 57 0.58 -2.26 9.51
N VAL A 58 0.31 -1.07 8.99
CA VAL A 58 0.19 -0.81 7.55
C VAL A 58 1.30 0.16 7.17
N MET A 59 1.89 -0.05 6.00
CA MET A 59 2.91 0.82 5.42
C MET A 59 2.83 0.77 3.90
N CYS A 60 3.49 1.72 3.24
CA CYS A 60 3.66 1.68 1.80
C CYS A 60 4.59 0.54 1.39
N CYS A 61 4.03 -0.48 0.74
CA CYS A 61 4.76 -1.62 0.21
C CYS A 61 5.14 -1.34 -1.25
N ILE A 62 6.45 -1.32 -1.53
CA ILE A 62 7.01 -1.17 -2.87
C ILE A 62 7.66 -2.48 -3.32
N TYR A 63 7.64 -2.72 -4.63
CA TYR A 63 8.21 -3.92 -5.27
C TYR A 63 7.84 -5.28 -4.64
N PRO A 64 6.62 -5.52 -4.12
CA PRO A 64 6.26 -6.88 -3.74
C PRO A 64 6.28 -7.77 -4.98
N LEU A 65 6.79 -8.98 -4.81
CA LEU A 65 6.74 -10.02 -5.81
C LEU A 65 5.29 -10.35 -6.15
N CYS A 66 5.09 -10.65 -7.41
CA CYS A 66 3.89 -11.26 -7.95
C CYS A 66 4.30 -12.45 -8.80
N ASN A 67 3.33 -13.22 -9.31
CA ASN A 67 3.55 -14.49 -9.97
C ASN A 67 4.57 -14.38 -11.14
N ASN A 68 5.85 -14.69 -10.87
CA ASN A 68 7.02 -14.48 -11.74
C ASN A 68 7.27 -13.01 -12.16
N GLY A 69 7.11 -12.07 -11.25
CA GLY A 69 7.32 -10.65 -11.54
C GLY A 69 7.35 -9.76 -10.31
N ILE A 70 7.32 -8.45 -10.53
CA ILE A 70 7.21 -7.43 -9.48
C ILE A 70 5.98 -6.56 -9.68
N CYS A 71 5.31 -6.18 -8.61
CA CYS A 71 4.24 -5.21 -8.66
C CYS A 71 4.79 -3.80 -8.79
N MET A 72 4.33 -3.09 -9.82
CA MET A 72 4.70 -1.69 -10.05
C MET A 72 3.62 -0.91 -10.78
N SER A 73 3.79 0.41 -10.82
CA SER A 73 2.89 1.29 -11.58
C SER A 73 2.99 0.99 -13.08
N THR A 74 1.86 0.96 -13.78
CA THR A 74 1.82 0.80 -15.24
C THR A 74 2.40 2.02 -15.98
N SER A 75 2.56 3.15 -15.27
CA SER A 75 3.22 4.34 -15.81
C SER A 75 4.75 4.28 -15.68
N ASP A 76 5.28 3.26 -15.01
CA ASP A 76 6.72 3.06 -14.88
C ASP A 76 7.27 2.39 -16.15
N SER A 77 8.26 3.02 -16.79
CA SER A 77 8.84 2.52 -18.03
C SER A 77 9.74 1.29 -17.83
N PHE A 78 10.13 0.99 -16.59
CA PHE A 78 11.03 -0.12 -16.27
C PHE A 78 10.53 -1.47 -16.80
N CYS A 79 9.22 -1.73 -16.70
CA CYS A 79 8.67 -2.99 -17.18
C CYS A 79 8.91 -3.20 -18.68
N GLY A 80 8.71 -2.15 -19.49
CA GLY A 80 8.97 -2.21 -20.92
C GLY A 80 10.46 -2.26 -21.26
N GLN A 81 11.34 -1.72 -20.41
CA GLN A 81 12.79 -1.81 -20.59
C GLN A 81 13.33 -3.24 -20.37
N LEU A 82 12.57 -4.08 -19.66
CA LEU A 82 12.88 -5.50 -19.45
C LEU A 82 12.23 -6.41 -20.49
N ASP A 83 11.66 -5.85 -21.58
CA ASP A 83 10.80 -6.59 -22.53
C ASP A 83 9.62 -7.30 -21.82
N GLY A 84 9.21 -6.77 -20.67
CA GLY A 84 8.18 -7.33 -19.81
C GLY A 84 6.75 -6.91 -20.17
N GLY A 85 5.78 -7.60 -19.58
CA GLY A 85 4.35 -7.37 -19.76
C GLY A 85 3.59 -7.15 -18.46
N PHE A 86 2.57 -6.31 -18.48
CA PHE A 86 1.70 -6.09 -17.32
C PHE A 86 0.53 -7.08 -17.27
N VAL A 87 0.46 -7.85 -16.20
CA VAL A 87 -0.64 -8.78 -15.91
C VAL A 87 -1.58 -8.20 -14.84
N SER A 88 -2.86 -8.09 -15.17
CA SER A 88 -3.91 -7.62 -14.26
C SER A 88 -4.21 -8.64 -13.15
N ASN A 89 -4.80 -8.19 -12.04
CA ASN A 89 -5.29 -9.03 -10.93
C ASN A 89 -4.22 -9.90 -10.24
N ARG A 90 -2.96 -9.46 -10.28
CA ARG A 90 -1.82 -10.14 -9.63
C ARG A 90 -1.16 -9.30 -8.54
N CYS A 91 -1.55 -8.04 -8.43
CA CYS A 91 -1.08 -7.08 -7.44
C CYS A 91 -2.29 -6.45 -6.77
N PRO A 92 -2.22 -6.14 -5.47
CA PRO A 92 -3.31 -5.46 -4.78
C PRO A 92 -3.36 -4.00 -5.21
N GLY A 93 -4.56 -3.40 -5.12
CA GLY A 93 -4.77 -1.99 -5.41
C GLY A 93 -5.39 -1.73 -6.79
N PRO A 94 -5.22 -0.51 -7.34
CA PRO A 94 -5.95 -0.08 -8.53
C PRO A 94 -5.38 -0.70 -9.82
N THR A 95 -6.13 -0.54 -10.91
CA THR A 95 -5.74 -1.05 -12.24
C THR A 95 -4.46 -0.45 -12.80
N SER A 96 -3.99 0.68 -12.26
CA SER A 96 -2.70 1.28 -12.60
C SER A 96 -1.50 0.68 -11.85
N TYR A 97 -1.71 -0.31 -10.98
CA TYR A 97 -0.67 -1.04 -10.27
C TYR A 97 -0.79 -2.52 -10.60
N LYS A 98 0.15 -3.04 -11.39
CA LYS A 98 0.07 -4.37 -12.00
C LYS A 98 1.37 -5.14 -11.83
N CYS A 99 1.27 -6.44 -12.07
CA CYS A 99 2.43 -7.32 -12.06
C CYS A 99 3.18 -7.16 -13.37
N CYS A 100 4.41 -6.66 -13.32
CA CYS A 100 5.33 -6.71 -14.43
C CYS A 100 6.03 -8.06 -14.43
N VAL A 101 5.76 -8.89 -15.44
CA VAL A 101 6.46 -10.15 -15.68
C VAL A 101 7.49 -9.94 -16.78
N TYR A 102 8.71 -10.46 -16.60
CA TYR A 102 9.84 -10.33 -17.52
C TYR A 102 10.77 -11.54 -17.37
#